data_AF-A0A920QI39-F1
#
_entry.id   AF-A0A920QI39-F1
#
_cell.length_a   1.000
_cell.length_b   1.000
_cell.length_c   1.000
_cell.angle_alpha   90.00
_cell.angle_beta   90.00
_cell.angle_gamma   90.00
#
_symmetry.space_group_name_H-M   'P 1'
#
loop_
_entity.id
_entity.type
_entity.pdbx_description
1 polymer ?
#
loop_
_entity_poly.entity_id
_entity_poly.type
_entity_poly.pdbx_seq_one_letter_code
_entity_poly.pdbx_strand_id
1 'polypeptide(L)'
;MIKEDKSRVTFILNGTPQTVFTSHIRRFSDVLREDLGLKGTKVGCDAGDCGACTILINGEQRYACLTATGQLDGSDVRTVEGLSKNGELSALQKSFLEEGAAQCGICTPGMLMAAKSLLDQVPNPSEEQVLEALSGVLCRCTGYTKIVKAVINSGQKQTSISFPDAGNAVGSRMVKVDGQKKLSGEELFGADKAPEGSLWLRTIRSHMHARDFPLIIQKRHWKNTPDWSRFLLQMMSPVIMVLEYILILKISLYLQRIMYVSGVKQLLHWLVIVKVLNQ
;
A
#
# COMPACT_ATOMS: atom_id res chain seq x y z
N MET A 1 27.03 -16.27 0.14
CA MET A 1 25.65 -16.59 -0.28
C MET A 1 25.06 -17.43 0.84
N ILE A 2 24.19 -16.87 1.67
CA ILE A 2 23.37 -17.68 2.58
C ILE A 2 22.42 -18.42 1.65
N LYS A 3 22.50 -19.75 1.58
CA LYS A 3 21.43 -20.55 0.95
C LYS A 3 20.17 -20.17 1.70
N GLU A 4 19.19 -19.55 1.05
CA GLU A 4 17.87 -19.37 1.65
C GLU A 4 17.31 -20.77 1.86
N ASP A 5 17.38 -21.22 3.11
CA ASP A 5 16.75 -22.45 3.53
C ASP A 5 15.25 -22.19 3.55
N LYS A 6 14.61 -22.51 2.42
CA LYS A 6 13.16 -22.45 2.29
C LYS A 6 12.58 -23.65 3.04
N SER A 7 11.69 -23.36 3.96
CA SER A 7 11.04 -24.36 4.78
C SER A 7 9.54 -24.33 4.57
N ARG A 8 8.90 -25.43 4.96
CA ARG A 8 7.45 -25.54 4.96
C ARG A 8 6.90 -24.84 6.19
N VAL A 9 5.97 -23.90 6.00
CA VAL A 9 5.19 -23.28 7.07
C VAL A 9 3.71 -23.51 6.79
N THR A 10 2.96 -24.00 7.77
CA THR A 10 1.54 -24.35 7.64
C THR A 10 0.70 -23.57 8.65
N PHE A 11 -0.35 -22.91 8.20
CA PHE A 11 -1.22 -22.11 9.06
C PHE A 11 -2.65 -22.09 8.51
N ILE A 12 -3.61 -21.62 9.29
CA ILE A 12 -4.98 -21.38 8.81
C ILE A 12 -5.07 -19.91 8.42
N LEU A 13 -5.53 -19.62 7.21
CA LEU A 13 -5.72 -18.26 6.72
C LEU A 13 -7.18 -18.04 6.36
N ASN A 14 -7.84 -17.10 7.04
CA ASN A 14 -9.25 -16.79 6.83
C ASN A 14 -10.13 -18.07 6.87
N GLY A 15 -9.81 -19.00 7.77
CA GLY A 15 -10.51 -20.28 7.94
C GLY A 15 -10.10 -21.40 6.97
N THR A 16 -9.19 -21.14 6.02
CA THR A 16 -8.71 -22.14 5.06
C THR A 16 -7.26 -22.52 5.35
N PRO A 17 -6.90 -23.82 5.44
CA PRO A 17 -5.52 -24.24 5.59
C PRO A 17 -4.64 -23.75 4.43
N GLN A 18 -3.45 -23.24 4.75
CA GLN A 18 -2.44 -22.78 3.80
C GLN A 18 -1.10 -23.43 4.11
N THR A 19 -0.32 -23.70 3.07
CA THR A 19 1.06 -24.19 3.18
C THR A 19 1.93 -23.43 2.20
N VAL A 20 3.00 -22.81 2.70
CA VAL A 20 3.96 -22.05 1.88
C VAL A 20 5.37 -22.59 2.07
N PHE A 21 6.19 -22.51 1.00
CA PHE A 21 7.61 -22.88 1.01
C PHE A 21 8.46 -21.62 0.84
N THR A 22 8.87 -21.03 1.95
CA THR A 22 9.53 -19.71 1.97
C THR A 22 10.61 -19.64 3.03
N SER A 23 11.44 -18.59 2.99
CA SER A 23 12.39 -18.29 4.06
C SER A 23 11.64 -17.93 5.34
N HIS A 24 12.04 -18.51 6.48
CA HIS A 24 11.41 -18.26 7.78
C HIS A 24 11.44 -16.78 8.19
N ILE A 25 12.48 -16.04 7.78
CA ILE A 25 12.66 -14.63 8.13
C ILE A 25 11.95 -13.68 7.15
N ARG A 26 11.35 -14.21 6.07
CA ARG A 26 10.59 -13.37 5.15
C ARG A 26 9.38 -12.79 5.86
N ARG A 27 9.14 -11.51 5.63
CA ARG A 27 7.99 -10.78 6.18
C ARG A 27 6.70 -11.40 5.68
N PHE A 28 5.74 -11.57 6.57
CA PHE A 28 4.48 -12.18 6.18
C PHE A 28 3.64 -11.27 5.28
N SER A 29 3.80 -9.95 5.37
CA SER A 29 3.23 -9.01 4.39
C SER A 29 3.60 -9.34 2.95
N ASP A 30 4.85 -9.77 2.71
CA ASP A 30 5.31 -10.14 1.37
C ASP A 30 4.72 -11.47 0.93
N VAL A 31 4.61 -12.44 1.84
CA VAL A 31 4.00 -13.75 1.55
C VAL A 31 2.52 -13.59 1.22
N LEU A 32 1.76 -12.86 2.04
CA LEU A 32 0.34 -12.57 1.78
C LEU A 32 0.15 -11.94 0.41
N ARG A 33 0.93 -10.90 0.14
CA ARG A 33 0.73 -10.08 -1.05
C ARG A 33 1.24 -10.76 -2.30
N GLU A 34 2.49 -11.22 -2.30
CA GLU A 34 3.16 -11.67 -3.52
C GLU A 34 2.93 -13.15 -3.82
N ASP A 35 2.88 -14.01 -2.80
CA ASP A 35 2.73 -15.46 -3.02
C ASP A 35 1.26 -15.88 -3.03
N LEU A 36 0.46 -15.32 -2.10
CA LEU A 36 -0.95 -15.67 -1.93
C LEU A 36 -1.90 -14.71 -2.67
N GLY A 37 -1.38 -13.62 -3.24
CA GLY A 37 -2.17 -12.64 -4.01
C GLY A 37 -3.15 -11.82 -3.16
N LEU A 38 -3.09 -11.90 -1.83
CA LEU A 38 -3.97 -11.19 -0.90
C LEU A 38 -3.42 -9.78 -0.65
N LYS A 39 -3.88 -8.84 -1.48
CA LYS A 39 -3.41 -7.44 -1.47
C LYS A 39 -4.19 -6.54 -0.50
N GLY A 40 -5.17 -7.06 0.25
CA GLY A 40 -5.96 -6.29 1.20
C GLY A 40 -5.14 -5.82 2.40
N THR A 41 -4.16 -6.60 2.86
CA THR A 41 -3.15 -6.17 3.83
C THR A 41 -2.23 -5.14 3.18
N LYS A 42 -2.45 -3.85 3.48
CA LYS A 42 -1.71 -2.74 2.87
C LYS A 42 -0.38 -2.51 3.58
N VAL A 43 0.67 -2.21 2.80
CA VAL A 43 2.00 -1.87 3.33
C VAL A 43 2.28 -0.40 3.04
N GLY A 44 2.41 0.38 4.11
CA GLY A 44 2.73 1.81 4.05
C GLY A 44 4.18 2.08 4.45
N CYS A 45 4.41 2.26 5.76
CA CYS A 45 5.75 2.55 6.30
C CYS A 45 6.74 1.38 6.20
N ASP A 46 6.25 0.14 6.13
CA ASP A 46 7.06 -1.09 6.21
C ASP A 46 8.05 -1.15 7.41
N ALA A 47 7.72 -0.45 8.49
CA ALA A 47 8.56 -0.29 9.68
C ALA A 47 7.81 -0.51 11.00
N GLY A 48 6.49 -0.79 10.95
CA GLY A 48 5.64 -0.97 12.12
C GLY A 48 5.01 0.32 12.68
N ASP A 49 5.16 1.45 12.02
CA ASP A 49 4.65 2.73 12.56
C ASP A 49 3.18 3.01 12.21
N CYS A 50 2.74 2.62 11.01
CA CYS A 50 1.45 3.07 10.48
C CYS A 50 0.26 2.13 10.71
N GLY A 51 0.49 0.87 11.08
CA GLY A 51 -0.55 -0.14 11.28
C GLY A 51 -1.42 -0.53 10.07
N ALA A 52 -1.15 -0.01 8.86
CA ALA A 52 -1.95 -0.36 7.67
C ALA A 52 -1.94 -1.86 7.34
N CYS A 53 -0.89 -2.57 7.79
CA CYS A 53 -0.69 -4.01 7.61
C CYS A 53 -1.20 -4.86 8.79
N THR A 54 -2.08 -4.30 9.62
CA THR A 54 -2.64 -5.02 10.78
C THR A 54 -3.43 -6.24 10.31
N ILE A 55 -3.09 -7.37 10.89
CA ILE A 55 -3.74 -8.68 10.75
C ILE A 55 -4.02 -9.24 12.14
N LEU A 56 -4.79 -10.31 12.22
CA LEU A 56 -4.97 -11.05 13.47
C LEU A 56 -4.21 -12.36 13.41
N ILE A 57 -3.45 -12.67 14.46
CA ILE A 57 -2.81 -13.97 14.67
C ILE A 57 -3.35 -14.49 16.01
N ASN A 58 -4.08 -15.60 15.96
CA ASN A 58 -4.77 -16.19 17.11
C ASN A 58 -5.67 -15.17 17.86
N GLY A 59 -6.31 -14.26 17.11
CA GLY A 59 -7.19 -13.21 17.63
C GLY A 59 -6.49 -11.91 18.05
N GLU A 60 -5.16 -11.92 18.16
CA GLU A 60 -4.38 -10.73 18.56
C GLU A 60 -3.90 -9.91 17.37
N GLN A 61 -3.90 -8.58 17.52
CA GLN A 61 -3.41 -7.66 16.51
C GLN A 61 -1.89 -7.81 16.32
N ARG A 62 -1.45 -7.97 15.08
CA ARG A 62 -0.03 -8.01 14.70
C ARG A 62 0.20 -7.25 13.39
N TYR A 63 1.37 -6.66 13.24
CA TYR A 63 1.78 -6.02 11.98
C TYR A 63 2.43 -7.04 11.06
N ALA A 64 1.79 -7.35 9.94
CA ALA A 64 2.31 -8.33 8.98
C ALA A 64 3.72 -7.99 8.46
N CYS A 65 4.09 -6.70 8.42
CA CYS A 65 5.43 -6.27 8.01
C CYS A 65 6.53 -6.57 9.03
N LEU A 66 6.19 -6.77 10.31
CA LEU A 66 7.15 -7.12 11.37
C LEU A 66 7.07 -8.61 11.77
N THR A 67 6.06 -9.34 11.27
CA THR A 67 5.92 -10.77 11.51
C THR A 67 6.77 -11.57 10.53
N ALA A 68 7.69 -12.36 11.06
CA ALA A 68 8.43 -13.34 10.27
C ALA A 68 7.54 -14.56 9.98
N THR A 69 7.54 -15.04 8.73
CA THR A 69 6.63 -16.12 8.31
C THR A 69 6.81 -17.40 9.12
N GLY A 70 8.04 -17.70 9.57
CA GLY A 70 8.32 -18.86 10.41
C GLY A 70 7.60 -18.86 11.77
N GLN A 71 7.08 -17.72 12.23
CA GLN A 71 6.31 -17.62 13.49
C GLN A 71 4.87 -18.11 13.35
N LEU A 72 4.39 -18.34 12.12
CA LEU A 72 2.98 -18.62 11.86
C LEU A 72 2.63 -20.09 11.90
N ASP A 73 3.61 -20.99 12.03
CA ASP A 73 3.33 -22.43 11.98
C ASP A 73 2.30 -22.83 13.04
N GLY A 74 1.21 -23.47 12.61
CA GLY A 74 0.07 -23.86 13.44
C GLY A 74 -0.89 -22.73 13.87
N SER A 75 -0.70 -21.50 13.43
CA SER A 75 -1.53 -20.35 13.87
C SER A 75 -2.82 -20.16 13.04
N ASP A 76 -3.84 -19.53 13.64
CA ASP A 76 -5.02 -18.98 12.94
C ASP A 76 -4.75 -17.52 12.57
N VAL A 77 -4.72 -17.23 11.29
CA VAL A 77 -4.43 -15.91 10.72
C VAL A 77 -5.68 -15.37 10.04
N ARG A 78 -6.04 -14.12 10.36
CA ARG A 78 -7.14 -13.42 9.69
C ARG A 78 -6.68 -12.10 9.09
N THR A 79 -7.15 -11.83 7.88
CA THR A 79 -6.94 -10.59 7.13
C THR A 79 -8.29 -9.97 6.76
N VAL A 80 -8.27 -8.80 6.14
CA VAL A 80 -9.50 -8.08 5.76
C VAL A 80 -10.37 -8.88 4.80
N GLU A 81 -9.75 -9.70 3.94
CA GLU A 81 -10.42 -10.57 2.98
C GLU A 81 -11.31 -11.62 3.67
N GLY A 82 -10.98 -12.00 4.92
CA GLY A 82 -11.78 -12.92 5.72
C GLY A 82 -13.00 -12.30 6.41
N LEU A 83 -13.19 -10.96 6.34
CA LEU A 83 -14.33 -10.30 6.96
C LEU A 83 -15.61 -10.42 6.11
N SER A 84 -15.47 -10.34 4.79
CA SER A 84 -16.59 -10.52 3.87
C SER A 84 -16.88 -12.01 3.67
N LYS A 85 -18.17 -12.38 3.57
CA LYS A 85 -18.58 -13.76 3.24
C LYS A 85 -19.45 -13.75 2.01
N ASN A 86 -19.10 -14.56 1.00
CA ASN A 86 -19.86 -14.67 -0.26
C ASN A 86 -20.16 -13.31 -0.94
N GLY A 87 -19.20 -12.38 -0.88
CA GLY A 87 -19.37 -11.02 -1.43
C GLY A 87 -20.16 -10.05 -0.54
N GLU A 88 -20.72 -10.51 0.58
CA GLU A 88 -21.40 -9.65 1.54
C GLU A 88 -20.43 -9.09 2.58
N LEU A 89 -20.50 -7.77 2.77
CA LEU A 89 -19.78 -7.08 3.83
C LEU A 89 -20.27 -7.50 5.22
N SER A 90 -19.34 -7.68 6.15
CA SER A 90 -19.64 -7.82 7.58
C SER A 90 -20.36 -6.60 8.15
N ALA A 91 -20.97 -6.74 9.33
CA ALA A 91 -21.63 -5.62 10.03
C ALA A 91 -20.68 -4.43 10.26
N LEU A 92 -19.42 -4.71 10.59
CA LEU A 92 -18.39 -3.69 10.77
C LEU A 92 -18.07 -2.95 9.46
N GLN A 93 -17.87 -3.69 8.37
CA GLN A 93 -17.62 -3.09 7.06
C GLN A 93 -18.82 -2.26 6.58
N LYS A 94 -20.06 -2.74 6.77
CA LYS A 94 -21.28 -1.98 6.46
C LYS A 94 -21.36 -0.68 7.25
N SER A 95 -21.06 -0.72 8.54
CA SER A 95 -21.02 0.48 9.38
C SER A 95 -19.96 1.49 8.91
N PHE A 96 -18.77 1.03 8.51
CA PHE A 96 -17.74 1.90 7.92
C PHE A 96 -18.20 2.54 6.60
N LEU A 97 -18.93 1.79 5.77
CA LEU A 97 -19.48 2.29 4.51
C LEU A 97 -20.51 3.40 4.75
N GLU A 98 -21.44 3.16 5.68
CA GLU A 98 -22.50 4.09 6.04
C GLU A 98 -21.95 5.36 6.69
N GLU A 99 -21.01 5.21 7.65
CA GLU A 99 -20.40 6.35 8.33
C GLU A 99 -19.43 7.16 7.46
N GLY A 100 -19.10 6.67 6.26
CA GLY A 100 -18.11 7.30 5.40
C GLY A 100 -16.71 7.27 6.01
N ALA A 101 -16.43 6.23 6.80
CA ALA A 101 -15.16 6.04 7.51
C ALA A 101 -13.99 5.69 6.56
N ALA A 102 -14.29 5.29 5.33
CA ALA A 102 -13.30 5.14 4.26
C ALA A 102 -13.24 6.40 3.37
N GLN A 103 -12.08 7.05 3.34
CA GLN A 103 -11.75 8.12 2.38
C GLN A 103 -10.80 7.61 1.31
N CYS A 104 -9.48 7.80 1.45
CA CYS A 104 -8.52 7.24 0.50
C CYS A 104 -8.51 5.70 0.52
N GLY A 105 -8.83 5.09 1.66
CA GLY A 105 -8.97 3.65 1.83
C GLY A 105 -7.71 2.90 2.25
N ILE A 106 -6.52 3.51 2.21
CA ILE A 106 -5.25 2.76 2.41
C ILE A 106 -5.11 2.18 3.83
N CYS A 107 -5.61 2.88 4.86
CA CYS A 107 -5.59 2.40 6.24
C CYS A 107 -6.82 1.54 6.60
N THR A 108 -7.84 1.52 5.74
CA THR A 108 -9.14 0.92 6.06
C THR A 108 -9.04 -0.58 6.39
N PRO A 109 -8.29 -1.41 5.66
CA PRO A 109 -8.06 -2.80 6.05
C PRO A 109 -7.49 -2.96 7.46
N GLY A 110 -6.42 -2.22 7.80
CA GLY A 110 -5.81 -2.28 9.13
C GLY A 110 -6.77 -1.82 10.23
N MET A 111 -7.54 -0.75 9.98
CA MET A 111 -8.57 -0.26 10.91
C MET A 111 -9.65 -1.31 11.19
N LEU A 112 -10.11 -2.00 10.14
CA LEU A 112 -11.12 -3.05 10.26
C LEU A 112 -10.59 -4.22 11.09
N MET A 113 -9.35 -4.65 10.87
CA MET A 113 -8.76 -5.75 11.64
C MET A 113 -8.55 -5.38 13.11
N ALA A 114 -8.07 -4.16 13.39
CA ALA A 114 -7.92 -3.66 14.75
C ALA A 114 -9.27 -3.58 15.48
N ALA A 115 -10.28 -2.98 14.84
CA ALA A 115 -11.64 -2.93 15.37
C ALA A 115 -12.26 -4.32 15.57
N LYS A 116 -12.03 -5.25 14.64
CA LYS A 116 -12.49 -6.65 14.76
C LYS A 116 -11.93 -7.34 16.00
N SER A 117 -10.63 -7.15 16.29
CA SER A 117 -10.00 -7.71 17.49
C SER A 117 -10.67 -7.22 18.78
N LEU A 118 -11.04 -5.94 18.83
CA LEU A 118 -11.79 -5.37 19.95
C LEU A 118 -13.21 -5.95 20.02
N LEU A 119 -13.96 -5.92 18.92
CA LEU A 119 -15.37 -6.32 18.90
C LEU A 119 -15.59 -7.82 19.18
N ASP A 120 -14.59 -8.65 18.88
CA ASP A 120 -14.62 -10.07 19.25
C ASP A 120 -14.57 -10.31 20.76
N GLN A 121 -14.04 -9.34 21.52
CA GLN A 121 -13.91 -9.42 22.98
C GLN A 121 -14.95 -8.56 23.70
N VAL A 122 -15.25 -7.39 23.13
CA VAL A 122 -16.16 -6.38 23.70
C VAL A 122 -17.17 -5.98 22.63
N PRO A 123 -18.35 -6.64 22.56
CA PRO A 123 -19.35 -6.38 21.51
C PRO A 123 -19.94 -4.96 21.52
N ASN A 124 -19.94 -4.28 22.68
CA ASN A 124 -20.42 -2.90 22.85
C ASN A 124 -19.32 -2.05 23.52
N PRO A 125 -18.26 -1.67 22.78
CA PRO A 125 -17.12 -0.97 23.36
C PRO A 125 -17.45 0.51 23.62
N SER A 126 -16.79 1.09 24.63
CA SER A 126 -16.78 2.55 24.81
C SER A 126 -15.90 3.24 23.76
N GLU A 127 -16.06 4.54 23.59
CA GLU A 127 -15.22 5.33 22.69
C GLU A 127 -13.73 5.23 23.05
N GLU A 128 -13.39 5.25 24.35
CA GLU A 128 -12.01 5.10 24.81
C GLU A 128 -11.43 3.74 24.44
N GLN A 129 -12.21 2.66 24.58
CA GLN A 129 -11.77 1.31 24.19
C GLN A 129 -11.53 1.22 22.68
N VAL A 130 -12.37 1.88 21.88
CA VAL A 130 -12.18 1.95 20.43
C VAL A 130 -10.91 2.73 20.09
N LEU A 131 -10.69 3.90 20.71
CA LEU A 131 -9.49 4.70 20.47
C LEU A 131 -8.22 3.93 20.85
N GLU A 132 -8.23 3.24 21.98
CA GLU A 132 -7.10 2.42 22.42
C GLU A 132 -6.81 1.28 21.43
N ALA A 133 -7.83 0.55 21.00
CA ALA A 133 -7.68 -0.55 20.06
C ALA A 133 -7.19 -0.10 18.67
N LEU A 134 -7.50 1.14 18.26
CA LEU A 134 -7.10 1.71 16.98
C LEU A 134 -5.78 2.50 17.03
N SER A 135 -5.20 2.71 18.21
CA SER A 135 -4.03 3.57 18.43
C SER A 135 -2.81 3.18 17.58
N GLY A 136 -2.68 1.89 17.23
CA GLY A 136 -1.64 1.36 16.36
C GLY A 136 -1.85 1.60 14.86
N VAL A 137 -3.01 2.12 14.43
CA VAL A 137 -3.33 2.30 13.00
C VAL A 137 -3.50 3.79 12.69
N LEU A 138 -2.62 4.33 11.86
CA LEU A 138 -2.62 5.75 11.52
C LEU A 138 -3.58 6.05 10.36
N CYS A 139 -4.42 7.08 10.53
CA CYS A 139 -5.23 7.65 9.47
C CYS A 139 -4.92 9.14 9.27
N ARG A 140 -4.63 9.52 8.02
CA ARG A 140 -4.35 10.93 7.66
C ARG A 140 -5.55 11.68 7.07
N CYS A 141 -6.64 10.99 6.74
CA CYS A 141 -7.76 11.58 5.99
C CYS A 141 -8.97 11.95 6.86
N THR A 142 -9.32 11.11 7.85
CA THR A 142 -10.65 11.18 8.50
C THR A 142 -10.68 11.94 9.81
N GLY A 143 -9.54 12.13 10.48
CA GLY A 143 -9.51 12.64 11.86
C GLY A 143 -10.12 11.66 12.88
N TYR A 144 -10.26 10.38 12.55
CA TYR A 144 -10.75 9.27 13.40
C TYR A 144 -12.23 9.30 13.82
N THR A 145 -12.88 10.46 13.96
CA THR A 145 -14.27 10.54 14.48
C THR A 145 -15.26 9.62 13.74
N LYS A 146 -15.20 9.57 12.41
CA LYS A 146 -16.07 8.68 11.62
C LYS A 146 -15.72 7.20 11.75
N ILE A 147 -14.45 6.88 11.98
CA ILE A 147 -13.98 5.51 12.18
C ILE A 147 -14.48 5.02 13.54
N VAL A 148 -14.27 5.81 14.60
CA VAL A 148 -14.74 5.49 15.96
C VAL A 148 -16.25 5.26 15.96
N LYS A 149 -17.01 6.19 15.37
CA LYS A 149 -18.45 6.07 15.25
C LYS A 149 -18.88 4.80 14.51
N ALA A 150 -18.16 4.44 13.44
CA ALA A 150 -18.45 3.21 12.69
C ALA A 150 -18.22 1.95 13.53
N VAL A 151 -17.18 1.92 14.38
CA VAL A 151 -16.92 0.79 15.28
C VAL A 151 -18.03 0.68 16.33
N ILE A 152 -18.40 1.78 17.01
CA ILE A 152 -19.46 1.81 18.03
C ILE A 152 -20.82 1.38 17.44
N ASN A 153 -21.12 1.81 16.22
CA ASN A 153 -22.39 1.49 15.55
C ASN A 153 -22.37 0.11 14.86
N SER A 154 -21.27 -0.62 14.89
CA SER A 154 -21.16 -1.94 14.25
C SER A 154 -22.18 -2.92 14.83
N GLY A 155 -23.04 -3.49 13.96
CA GLY A 155 -24.07 -4.44 14.37
C GLY A 155 -25.37 -3.80 14.89
N GLN A 156 -25.43 -2.47 15.00
CA GLN A 156 -26.69 -1.76 15.25
C GLN A 156 -27.55 -1.71 13.98
N LYS A 157 -28.85 -1.42 14.14
CA LYS A 157 -29.80 -1.37 13.03
C LYS A 157 -29.33 -0.33 12.01
N GLN A 158 -28.98 -0.79 10.80
CA GLN A 158 -28.54 0.09 9.73
C GLN A 158 -29.61 1.12 9.41
N THR A 159 -29.24 2.40 9.42
CA THR A 159 -30.08 3.45 8.83
C THR A 159 -29.88 3.32 7.33
N SER A 160 -30.87 2.77 6.62
CA SER A 160 -30.81 2.67 5.17
C SER A 160 -30.53 4.05 4.57
N ILE A 161 -29.33 4.27 4.05
CA ILE A 161 -29.01 5.49 3.30
C ILE A 161 -29.74 5.36 1.96
N SER A 162 -30.89 6.01 1.84
CA SER A 162 -31.65 6.07 0.60
C SER A 162 -30.97 7.03 -0.37
N PHE A 163 -31.10 6.75 -1.66
CA PHE A 163 -30.78 7.76 -2.67
C PHE A 163 -31.74 8.94 -2.49
N PRO A 164 -31.23 10.18 -2.52
CA PRO A 164 -32.10 11.35 -2.47
C PRO A 164 -32.98 11.39 -3.72
N ASP A 165 -34.20 11.90 -3.58
CA ASP A 165 -35.10 12.13 -4.70
C ASP A 165 -34.44 13.02 -5.77
N ALA A 166 -34.89 12.89 -7.02
CA ALA A 166 -34.41 13.71 -8.11
C ALA A 166 -34.54 15.21 -7.77
N GLY A 167 -33.45 15.96 -7.91
CA GLY A 167 -33.38 17.38 -7.53
C GLY A 167 -32.89 17.65 -6.10
N ASN A 168 -32.84 16.65 -5.21
CA ASN A 168 -32.46 16.81 -3.80
C ASN A 168 -31.07 16.24 -3.46
N ALA A 169 -30.25 15.95 -4.48
CA ALA A 169 -28.94 15.32 -4.28
C ALA A 169 -27.89 16.24 -3.65
N VAL A 170 -27.94 17.55 -3.93
CA VAL A 170 -26.94 18.52 -3.44
C VAL A 170 -27.09 18.71 -1.94
N GLY A 171 -26.02 18.45 -1.19
CA GLY A 171 -26.00 18.53 0.28
C GLY A 171 -26.51 17.29 1.00
N SER A 172 -27.12 16.34 0.28
CA SER A 172 -27.56 15.07 0.85
C SER A 172 -26.38 14.13 1.13
N ARG A 173 -26.48 13.40 2.24
CA ARG A 173 -25.53 12.32 2.55
C ARG A 173 -25.75 11.16 1.58
N MET A 174 -24.66 10.66 0.99
CA MET A 174 -24.69 9.50 0.11
C MET A 174 -23.57 8.53 0.48
N VAL A 175 -23.80 7.24 0.22
CA VAL A 175 -22.76 6.22 0.28
C VAL A 175 -21.77 6.47 -0.86
N LYS A 176 -20.48 6.36 -0.56
CA LYS A 176 -19.45 6.50 -1.59
C LYS A 176 -19.44 5.28 -2.49
N VAL A 177 -19.50 5.52 -3.80
CA VAL A 177 -19.48 4.48 -4.85
C VAL A 177 -18.21 3.64 -4.85
N ASP A 178 -17.09 4.19 -4.35
CA ASP A 178 -15.80 3.52 -4.25
C ASP A 178 -15.55 2.89 -2.86
N GLY A 179 -16.54 2.91 -1.97
CA GLY A 179 -16.38 2.48 -0.58
C GLY A 179 -16.22 0.97 -0.43
N GLN A 180 -16.99 0.17 -1.17
CA GLN A 180 -17.05 -1.28 -0.97
C GLN A 180 -15.69 -1.96 -1.18
N LYS A 181 -14.99 -1.65 -2.27
CA LYS A 181 -13.67 -2.22 -2.57
C LYS A 181 -12.61 -1.86 -1.53
N LYS A 182 -12.68 -0.66 -0.96
CA LYS A 182 -11.78 -0.22 0.13
C LYS A 182 -12.00 -1.00 1.41
N LEU A 183 -13.22 -1.49 1.63
CA LEU A 183 -13.62 -2.23 2.83
C LEU A 183 -13.37 -3.74 2.71
N SER A 184 -13.53 -4.31 1.51
CA SER A 184 -13.21 -5.72 1.25
C SER A 184 -11.71 -5.97 1.06
N GLY A 185 -10.91 -4.92 0.88
CA GLY A 185 -9.48 -5.03 0.57
C GLY A 185 -9.17 -5.22 -0.91
N GLU A 186 -10.19 -5.23 -1.78
CA GLU A 186 -10.09 -5.40 -3.23
C GLU A 186 -9.61 -4.14 -3.95
N GLU A 187 -9.67 -2.96 -3.30
CA GLU A 187 -9.18 -1.73 -3.91
C GLU A 187 -7.66 -1.83 -4.14
N LEU A 188 -7.25 -1.60 -5.39
CA LEU A 188 -5.86 -1.72 -5.81
C LEU A 188 -5.20 -0.34 -5.85
N PHE A 189 -4.10 -0.20 -5.12
CA PHE A 189 -3.25 0.98 -5.14
C PHE A 189 -2.02 0.73 -6.02
N GLY A 190 -1.22 1.79 -6.27
CA GLY A 190 -0.07 1.70 -7.18
C GLY A 190 0.98 0.62 -6.83
N ALA A 191 1.07 0.21 -5.56
CA ALA A 191 1.96 -0.86 -5.11
C ALA A 191 1.33 -2.27 -5.19
N ASP A 192 0.03 -2.37 -5.50
CA ASP A 192 -0.69 -3.66 -5.50
C ASP A 192 -0.63 -4.37 -6.85
N LYS A 193 -0.43 -3.63 -7.95
CA LYS A 193 -0.36 -4.21 -9.30
C LYS A 193 0.55 -3.40 -10.22
N ALA A 194 1.44 -4.09 -10.91
CA ALA A 194 2.17 -3.58 -12.05
C ALA A 194 1.69 -4.29 -13.34
N PRO A 195 1.62 -3.62 -14.50
CA PRO A 195 1.39 -4.27 -15.78
C PRO A 195 2.45 -5.34 -16.09
N GLU A 196 2.07 -6.37 -16.85
CA GLU A 196 3.00 -7.39 -17.32
C GLU A 196 4.13 -6.76 -18.17
N GLY A 197 5.35 -7.28 -18.02
CA GLY A 197 6.55 -6.73 -18.68
C GLY A 197 7.05 -5.40 -18.10
N SER A 198 6.46 -4.92 -16.99
CA SER A 198 6.94 -3.72 -16.30
C SER A 198 8.31 -3.93 -15.67
N LEU A 199 9.07 -2.84 -15.61
CA LEU A 199 10.42 -2.80 -15.07
C LEU A 199 10.42 -2.14 -13.68
N TRP A 200 11.07 -2.78 -12.70
CA TRP A 200 11.16 -2.24 -11.33
C TRP A 200 12.31 -1.27 -11.11
N LEU A 201 12.02 0.02 -11.00
CA LEU A 201 13.00 1.09 -10.76
C LEU A 201 13.48 1.14 -9.29
N ARG A 202 14.79 1.31 -9.07
CA ARG A 202 15.38 1.54 -7.74
C ARG A 202 16.34 2.72 -7.80
N THR A 203 15.94 3.84 -7.20
CA THR A 203 16.75 5.06 -7.17
C THR A 203 17.92 4.93 -6.20
N ILE A 204 19.11 5.34 -6.62
CA ILE A 204 20.24 5.64 -5.74
C ILE A 204 20.22 7.15 -5.52
N ARG A 205 20.16 7.60 -4.26
CA ARG A 205 20.08 9.02 -3.89
C ARG A 205 21.31 9.41 -3.08
N SER A 206 21.78 10.65 -3.27
CA SER A 206 22.82 11.26 -2.43
C SER A 206 22.21 11.80 -1.13
N HIS A 207 22.93 11.64 -0.02
CA HIS A 207 22.59 12.28 1.27
C HIS A 207 23.06 13.74 1.34
N MET A 208 23.96 14.16 0.43
CA MET A 208 24.53 15.50 0.39
C MET A 208 23.97 16.29 -0.78
N HIS A 209 23.62 17.55 -0.50
CA HIS A 209 23.35 18.56 -1.53
C HIS A 209 24.68 18.86 -2.24
N ALA A 210 24.81 18.48 -3.52
CA ALA A 210 25.91 18.90 -4.41
C ALA A 210 27.31 18.27 -4.22
N ARG A 211 27.41 16.95 -3.97
CA ARG A 211 28.69 16.23 -4.22
C ARG A 211 28.54 15.31 -5.43
N ASP A 212 29.34 15.57 -6.47
CA ASP A 212 29.53 14.63 -7.57
C ASP A 212 30.24 13.38 -7.02
N PHE A 213 29.48 12.32 -6.78
CA PHE A 213 30.05 11.03 -6.46
C PHE A 213 30.40 10.32 -7.78
N PRO A 214 31.68 10.02 -8.05
CA PRO A 214 32.01 9.09 -9.11
C PRO A 214 31.39 7.74 -8.74
N LEU A 215 30.32 7.36 -9.43
CA LEU A 215 29.76 6.02 -9.33
C LEU A 215 30.76 5.07 -9.97
N ILE A 216 31.65 4.51 -9.14
CA ILE A 216 32.53 3.42 -9.54
C ILE A 216 31.64 2.17 -9.64
N ILE A 217 31.01 2.00 -10.80
CA ILE A 217 30.27 0.79 -11.13
C ILE A 217 31.30 -0.31 -11.35
N GLN A 218 31.66 -1.05 -10.29
CA GLN A 218 32.43 -2.27 -10.45
C GLN A 218 31.57 -3.29 -11.20
N LYS A 219 31.76 -3.40 -12.52
CA LYS A 219 31.13 -4.41 -13.40
C LYS A 219 31.16 -5.83 -12.82
N ARG A 220 32.13 -6.15 -11.96
CA ARG A 220 32.31 -7.47 -11.31
C ARG A 220 31.27 -7.80 -10.25
N HIS A 221 30.77 -6.82 -9.49
CA HIS A 221 29.85 -7.12 -8.38
C HIS A 221 28.44 -7.44 -8.86
N TRP A 222 28.09 -7.01 -10.08
CA TRP A 222 26.71 -6.96 -10.53
C TRP A 222 26.35 -7.93 -11.67
N LYS A 223 27.35 -8.40 -12.44
CA LYS A 223 27.16 -9.47 -13.44
C LYS A 223 26.63 -10.78 -12.85
N ASN A 224 26.80 -10.97 -11.54
CA ASN A 224 26.40 -12.18 -10.82
C ASN A 224 25.10 -12.00 -10.02
N THR A 225 24.39 -10.87 -10.19
CA THR A 225 23.09 -10.65 -9.57
C THR A 225 22.00 -11.08 -10.56
N PRO A 226 21.16 -12.09 -10.23
CA PRO A 226 20.02 -12.46 -11.07
C PRO A 226 19.10 -11.25 -11.32
N ASP A 227 18.45 -11.23 -12.48
CA ASP A 227 17.39 -10.28 -12.87
C ASP A 227 17.78 -8.82 -13.17
N TRP A 228 18.96 -8.58 -13.76
CA TRP A 228 19.34 -7.24 -14.24
C TRP A 228 19.28 -7.12 -15.75
N SER A 229 18.36 -6.32 -16.27
CA SER A 229 18.23 -6.15 -17.72
C SER A 229 19.00 -4.95 -18.29
N ARG A 230 18.97 -3.74 -17.68
CA ARG A 230 19.64 -2.52 -18.20
C ARG A 230 20.01 -1.48 -17.14
N PHE A 231 21.02 -0.66 -17.44
CA PHE A 231 21.46 0.51 -16.65
C PHE A 231 21.14 1.79 -17.45
N LEU A 232 20.26 2.66 -16.94
CA LEU A 232 20.05 4.00 -17.49
C LEU A 232 20.89 4.98 -16.68
N LEU A 233 22.01 5.42 -17.26
CA LEU A 233 22.86 6.49 -16.74
C LEU A 233 22.41 7.77 -17.45
N GLN A 234 21.46 8.47 -16.87
CA GLN A 234 20.99 9.72 -17.45
C GLN A 234 21.93 10.85 -17.03
N MET A 235 23.01 11.07 -17.79
CA MET A 235 23.73 12.35 -17.76
C MET A 235 22.86 13.36 -18.49
N MET A 236 21.96 14.06 -17.79
CA MET A 236 21.09 15.06 -18.42
C MET A 236 21.41 16.48 -17.97
N SER A 237 21.78 17.28 -18.98
CA SER A 237 21.62 18.73 -19.01
C SER A 237 20.12 19.09 -19.08
N PRO A 238 19.64 20.22 -18.55
CA PRO A 238 18.26 20.44 -18.13
C PRO A 238 17.26 20.72 -19.27
N VAL A 239 17.58 20.41 -20.53
CA VAL A 239 16.84 20.95 -21.68
C VAL A 239 15.76 20.00 -22.24
N ILE A 240 15.70 18.73 -21.83
CA ILE A 240 14.77 17.78 -22.46
C ILE A 240 13.93 17.10 -21.40
N MET A 241 12.88 17.76 -20.93
CA MET A 241 11.86 17.06 -20.17
C MET A 241 10.48 17.72 -20.22
N VAL A 242 10.01 18.13 -21.40
CA VAL A 242 8.58 18.27 -21.70
C VAL A 242 8.37 18.03 -23.20
N LEU A 243 7.49 17.09 -23.56
CA LEU A 243 6.96 16.74 -24.91
C LEU A 243 7.76 15.77 -25.79
N GLU A 244 7.76 14.48 -25.46
CA GLU A 244 7.83 13.45 -26.51
C GLU A 244 6.52 12.66 -26.56
N TYR A 245 5.50 13.25 -27.17
CA TYR A 245 4.63 12.58 -28.14
C TYR A 245 3.97 13.71 -28.96
N ILE A 246 4.42 13.88 -30.21
CA ILE A 246 3.77 14.68 -31.28
C ILE A 246 3.78 16.23 -31.10
N LEU A 247 4.96 16.89 -31.07
CA LEU A 247 5.06 18.31 -31.53
C LEU A 247 6.50 18.87 -31.76
N ILE A 248 7.57 18.07 -31.75
CA ILE A 248 8.95 18.58 -31.92
C ILE A 248 9.38 18.61 -33.40
N LEU A 249 8.62 19.29 -34.25
CA LEU A 249 9.14 19.73 -35.56
C LEU A 249 8.80 21.19 -35.90
N LYS A 250 7.91 21.86 -35.16
CA LYS A 250 7.54 23.27 -35.42
C LYS A 250 8.05 24.29 -34.40
N ILE A 251 8.47 23.87 -33.19
CA ILE A 251 8.98 24.80 -32.16
C ILE A 251 10.52 24.96 -32.22
N SER A 252 11.22 24.09 -32.97
CA SER A 252 12.68 24.09 -33.09
C SER A 252 13.27 25.37 -33.72
N LEU A 253 12.50 26.14 -34.49
CA LEU A 253 12.98 27.37 -35.14
C LEU A 253 12.68 28.64 -34.33
N TYR A 254 11.81 28.58 -33.31
CA TYR A 254 11.43 29.77 -32.54
C TYR A 254 12.33 29.98 -31.31
N LEU A 255 12.83 28.90 -30.69
CA LEU A 255 13.65 28.98 -29.48
C LEU A 255 15.16 29.15 -29.72
N GLN A 256 15.65 28.93 -30.93
CA GLN A 256 17.05 29.22 -31.30
C GLN A 256 17.38 30.73 -31.25
N ARG A 257 16.37 31.62 -31.19
CA ARG A 257 16.58 33.07 -31.20
C ARG A 257 16.67 33.73 -29.81
N ILE A 258 16.32 33.01 -28.73
CA ILE A 258 16.23 33.60 -27.38
C ILE A 258 17.45 33.26 -26.50
N MET A 259 18.16 32.17 -26.79
CA MET A 259 19.25 31.69 -25.91
C MET A 259 20.63 32.31 -26.14
N TYR A 260 20.75 33.38 -26.94
CA TYR A 260 22.04 34.05 -27.16
C TYR A 260 22.37 35.16 -26.13
N VAL A 261 21.48 35.45 -25.16
CA VAL A 261 21.56 36.72 -24.38
C VAL A 261 21.78 36.58 -22.87
N SER A 262 21.68 35.40 -22.24
CA SER A 262 21.79 35.31 -20.77
C SER A 262 22.76 34.22 -20.32
N GLY A 263 24.04 34.60 -20.21
CA GLY A 263 25.12 33.76 -19.71
C GLY A 263 24.98 33.36 -18.24
N VAL A 264 24.15 32.36 -17.96
CA VAL A 264 24.04 31.71 -16.63
C VAL A 264 24.49 30.26 -16.76
N LYS A 265 25.71 29.98 -16.29
CA LYS A 265 26.22 28.62 -16.05
C LYS A 265 25.87 28.21 -14.63
N GLN A 266 24.79 27.46 -14.43
CA GLN A 266 24.66 26.60 -13.25
C GLN A 266 23.69 25.45 -13.57
N LEU A 267 24.26 24.25 -13.61
CA LEU A 267 23.61 23.02 -14.05
C LEU A 267 23.62 22.07 -12.84
N LEU A 268 22.45 21.81 -12.27
CA LEU A 268 22.25 20.83 -11.20
C LEU A 268 22.20 19.43 -11.81
N HIS A 269 23.18 18.59 -11.51
CA HIS A 269 23.18 17.17 -11.89
C HIS A 269 22.39 16.35 -10.86
N TRP A 270 21.36 15.65 -11.33
CA TRP A 270 20.67 14.60 -10.56
C TRP A 270 20.87 13.27 -11.29
N LEU A 271 21.33 12.25 -10.58
CA LEU A 271 21.47 10.90 -11.13
C LEU A 271 20.35 10.01 -10.60
N VAL A 272 19.44 9.58 -11.48
CA VAL A 272 18.41 8.58 -11.18
C VAL A 272 18.89 7.25 -11.72
N ILE A 273 19.19 6.29 -10.83
CA ILE A 273 19.51 4.91 -11.23
C ILE A 273 18.20 4.13 -11.35
N VAL A 274 18.06 3.39 -12.45
CA VAL A 274 16.89 2.57 -12.75
C VAL A 274 17.30 1.11 -12.68
N LYS A 275 16.72 0.38 -11.72
CA LYS A 275 16.73 -1.08 -11.73
C LYS A 275 15.65 -1.52 -12.72
N VAL A 276 15.82 -2.69 -13.29
CA VAL A 276 14.81 -3.34 -14.08
C VAL A 276 14.81 -4.79 -13.64
N LEU A 277 13.84 -5.17 -12.82
CA LEU A 277 13.56 -6.58 -12.54
C LEU A 277 12.52 -7.05 -13.54
N ASN A 278 12.77 -8.19 -14.19
CA ASN A 278 11.70 -8.97 -14.79
C ASN A 278 10.96 -9.74 -13.69
N GLN A 279 9.66 -9.94 -13.86
CA GLN A 279 8.91 -10.95 -13.11
C GLN A 279 9.33 -12.35 -13.56
#